data_AF-A0AA90TVW6-F1
#
_entry.id   AF-A0AA90TVW6-F1
#
_cell.length_a   1.000
_cell.length_b   1.000
_cell.length_c   1.000
_cell.angle_alpha   90.00
_cell.angle_beta   90.00
_cell.angle_gamma   90.00
#
_symmetry.space_group_name_H-M   'P 1'
#
loop_
_entity.id
_entity.type
_entity.pdbx_description
1 polymer ?
#
loop_
_entity_poly.entity_id
_entity_poly.type
_entity_poly.pdbx_seq_one_letter_code
_entity_poly.pdbx_strand_id
1 'polypeptide(L)'
;METNQNKMKILLNKVPEVTIFFWIIKVLCTTVGETFADFLNFNLGLGLTKTTIIMGIAFFIVLFLQFRAKKYVPGIYWLTVVLISVFGTLVTDNLTDGIGVPLEISTGVFSVLLALTFLFWYLSEKTLSIHSIFTRKREVFYWLTILFTFALGTAVGDLYSEQLGLGYLNTGITVIIIIACIFVAWKMKLDGVLAFWIAYILTRPLGASIGDFLSQPKVNGGLGLGTTVTSVIFLVANLAIIVFLAVTKIDINAKSETGKTGPTNGSKKNVMTQTIAALCIFLIISIGGYVWRSNAIASQTVTSQASLGGQLTGFIKIENDMLTEVNANNFSSAKTSADDLEHQWDTSEAKLRKIDGTTWTKIDGTIDVVLAATRSANPDASKGKVALNNSLSVLNTANKLSANASSTTLVGQLTAFATIENTMLKDVNSHNFSLAKKSADDLEHQWDSAEPKLRKIDGTSWTKIDGTIDVVLAAVRSSSPDVSKSKSALTNSLSIINDANK
;
A
#
# COMPACT_ATOMS: atom_id res chain seq x y z
N MET A 1 -48.97 6.25 27.10
CA MET A 1 -48.46 4.87 26.86
C MET A 1 -47.21 4.86 25.97
N GLU A 2 -47.16 5.62 24.86
CA GLU A 2 -45.97 5.71 23.99
C GLU A 2 -44.69 6.20 24.69
N THR A 3 -44.80 7.18 25.60
CA THR A 3 -43.66 7.72 26.36
C THR A 3 -43.02 6.68 27.28
N ASN A 4 -43.81 5.76 27.84
CA ASN A 4 -43.31 4.65 28.66
C ASN A 4 -42.71 3.54 27.80
N GLN A 5 -43.24 3.30 26.60
CA GLN A 5 -42.65 2.34 25.66
C GLN A 5 -41.30 2.83 25.10
N ASN A 6 -41.14 4.12 24.81
CA ASN A 6 -39.86 4.68 24.39
C ASN A 6 -38.83 4.65 25.53
N LYS A 7 -39.22 4.96 26.77
CA LYS A 7 -38.35 4.78 27.95
C LYS A 7 -37.94 3.31 28.15
N MET A 8 -38.86 2.36 28.00
CA MET A 8 -38.54 0.93 28.08
C MET A 8 -37.59 0.49 26.95
N LYS A 9 -37.77 0.97 25.72
CA LYS A 9 -36.87 0.67 24.60
C LYS A 9 -35.46 1.22 24.81
N ILE A 10 -35.33 2.41 25.38
CA ILE A 10 -34.03 3.01 25.76
C ILE A 10 -33.38 2.18 26.88
N LEU A 11 -34.13 1.78 27.91
CA LEU A 11 -33.63 0.97 29.03
C LEU A 11 -33.24 -0.46 28.64
N LEU A 12 -33.79 -0.99 27.54
CA LEU A 12 -33.50 -2.32 26.99
C LEU A 12 -32.42 -2.28 25.91
N ASN A 13 -32.00 -1.10 25.44
CA ASN A 13 -30.95 -0.98 24.46
C ASN A 13 -29.62 -1.44 25.07
N LYS A 14 -28.89 -2.27 24.32
CA LYS A 14 -27.60 -2.82 24.77
C LYS A 14 -26.39 -2.00 24.32
N VAL A 15 -26.62 -0.90 23.62
CA VAL A 15 -25.59 -0.03 23.03
C VAL A 15 -25.63 1.34 23.74
N PRO A 16 -24.45 1.94 24.02
CA PRO A 16 -24.37 3.25 24.66
C PRO A 16 -25.02 4.36 23.83
N GLU A 17 -25.41 5.43 24.53
CA GLU A 17 -25.78 6.70 23.91
C GLU A 17 -24.61 7.30 23.10
N VAL A 18 -24.91 7.84 21.92
CA VAL A 18 -23.90 8.47 21.04
C VAL A 18 -23.58 9.87 21.54
N THR A 19 -22.72 9.95 22.56
CA THR A 19 -22.18 11.21 23.11
C THR A 19 -20.78 11.51 22.56
N ILE A 20 -20.19 12.64 22.94
CA ILE A 20 -18.78 12.91 22.61
C ILE A 20 -17.84 11.84 23.19
N PHE A 21 -18.16 11.32 24.38
CA PHE A 21 -17.37 10.26 25.02
C PHE A 21 -17.37 8.99 24.18
N PHE A 22 -18.53 8.61 23.61
CA PHE A 22 -18.64 7.46 22.71
C PHE A 22 -17.63 7.53 21.56
N TRP A 23 -17.49 8.70 20.93
CA TRP A 23 -16.54 8.89 19.83
C TRP A 23 -15.08 8.85 20.31
N ILE A 24 -14.78 9.46 21.45
CA ILE A 24 -13.43 9.46 22.04
C ILE A 24 -13.00 8.02 22.34
N ILE A 25 -13.78 7.27 23.13
CA ILE A 25 -13.40 5.90 23.49
C ILE A 25 -13.38 4.97 22.26
N LYS A 26 -14.26 5.20 21.27
CA LYS A 26 -14.22 4.44 20.01
C LYS A 26 -12.90 4.63 19.26
N VAL A 27 -12.42 5.87 19.11
CA VAL A 27 -11.13 6.16 18.46
C VAL A 27 -9.97 5.56 19.26
N LEU A 28 -10.01 5.65 20.59
CA LEU A 28 -8.98 5.03 21.43
C LEU A 28 -9.00 3.50 21.31
N CYS A 29 -10.17 2.87 21.25
CA CYS A 29 -10.30 1.42 21.05
C CYS A 29 -9.83 0.97 19.67
N THR A 30 -10.03 1.78 18.63
CA THR A 30 -9.54 1.47 17.28
C THR A 30 -8.02 1.56 17.25
N THR A 31 -7.41 2.57 17.87
CA THR A 31 -5.94 2.67 17.98
C THR A 31 -5.30 1.55 18.82
N VAL A 32 -5.93 1.13 19.93
CA VAL A 32 -5.46 -0.07 20.67
C VAL A 32 -5.53 -1.31 19.80
N GLY A 33 -6.60 -1.46 18.99
CA GLY A 33 -6.76 -2.64 18.15
C GLY A 33 -5.56 -2.90 17.26
N GLU A 34 -5.05 -1.85 16.61
CA GLU A 34 -3.87 -1.90 15.74
C GLU A 34 -2.60 -2.18 16.56
N THR A 35 -2.26 -1.27 17.47
CA THR A 35 -0.99 -1.31 18.20
C THR A 35 -0.83 -2.53 19.10
N PHE A 36 -1.94 -3.02 19.68
CA PHE A 36 -1.92 -4.22 20.52
C PHE A 36 -1.82 -5.50 19.69
N ALA A 37 -2.44 -5.56 18.51
CA ALA A 37 -2.26 -6.68 17.58
C ALA A 37 -0.78 -6.80 17.18
N ASP A 38 -0.16 -5.70 16.78
CA ASP A 38 1.27 -5.62 16.45
C ASP A 38 2.16 -6.04 17.61
N PHE A 39 1.85 -5.53 18.81
CA PHE A 39 2.61 -5.87 20.01
C PHE A 39 2.59 -7.38 20.29
N LEU A 40 1.42 -8.02 20.20
CA LEU A 40 1.31 -9.45 20.41
C LEU A 40 2.04 -10.24 19.30
N ASN A 41 1.96 -9.77 18.07
CA ASN A 41 2.56 -10.43 16.92
C ASN A 41 4.09 -10.35 16.93
N PHE A 42 4.64 -9.12 16.92
CA PHE A 42 6.06 -8.84 16.72
C PHE A 42 6.85 -8.82 18.03
N ASN A 43 6.36 -8.18 19.09
CA ASN A 43 7.14 -8.02 20.33
C ASN A 43 7.10 -9.25 21.23
N LEU A 44 5.94 -9.91 21.32
CA LEU A 44 5.83 -11.17 22.06
C LEU A 44 6.21 -12.40 21.22
N GLY A 45 6.46 -12.23 19.92
CA GLY A 45 6.89 -13.31 19.02
C GLY A 45 5.88 -14.44 18.92
N LEU A 46 4.59 -14.18 19.20
CA LEU A 46 3.55 -15.19 19.10
C LEU A 46 3.31 -15.59 17.64
N GLY A 47 3.62 -14.68 16.72
CA GLY A 47 3.32 -14.83 15.30
C GLY A 47 1.83 -14.62 15.02
N LEU A 48 1.55 -14.32 13.76
CA LEU A 48 0.28 -13.75 13.34
C LEU A 48 -0.88 -14.73 13.57
N THR A 49 -0.74 -15.97 13.09
CA THR A 49 -1.79 -17.00 13.24
C THR A 49 -2.10 -17.37 14.69
N LYS A 50 -1.09 -17.53 15.57
CA LYS A 50 -1.35 -17.88 16.98
C LYS A 50 -2.03 -16.74 17.71
N THR A 51 -1.62 -15.50 17.43
CA THR A 51 -2.22 -14.30 17.99
C THR A 51 -3.70 -14.19 17.58
N THR A 52 -4.01 -14.41 16.30
CA THR A 52 -5.39 -14.45 15.78
C THR A 52 -6.26 -15.48 16.51
N ILE A 53 -5.73 -16.68 16.75
CA ILE A 53 -6.47 -17.74 17.45
C ILE A 53 -6.74 -17.36 18.91
N ILE A 54 -5.73 -16.92 19.65
CA ILE A 54 -5.85 -16.58 21.07
C ILE A 54 -6.82 -15.40 21.26
N MET A 55 -6.64 -14.33 20.48
CA MET A 55 -7.50 -13.14 20.55
C MET A 55 -8.90 -13.43 20.02
N GLY A 56 -9.04 -14.31 19.02
CA GLY A 56 -10.33 -14.80 18.54
C GLY A 56 -11.11 -15.54 19.63
N ILE A 57 -10.46 -16.46 20.35
CA ILE A 57 -11.09 -17.17 21.48
C ILE A 57 -11.54 -16.17 22.56
N ALA A 58 -10.67 -15.23 22.95
CA ALA A 58 -11.01 -14.20 23.94
C ALA A 58 -12.20 -13.34 23.46
N PHE A 59 -12.20 -12.92 22.21
CA PHE A 59 -13.29 -12.17 21.58
C PHE A 59 -14.61 -12.95 21.65
N PHE A 60 -14.65 -14.21 21.22
CA PHE A 60 -15.87 -15.00 21.23
C PHE A 60 -16.40 -15.27 22.65
N ILE A 61 -15.53 -15.44 23.64
CA ILE A 61 -15.93 -15.57 25.05
C ILE A 61 -16.62 -14.29 25.53
N VAL A 62 -16.02 -13.12 25.33
CA VAL A 62 -16.60 -11.85 25.78
C VAL A 62 -17.85 -11.50 24.98
N LEU A 63 -17.87 -11.78 23.68
CA LEU A 63 -19.05 -11.62 22.84
C LEU A 63 -20.21 -12.48 23.34
N PHE A 64 -19.95 -13.73 23.77
CA PHE A 64 -20.97 -14.57 24.39
C PHE A 64 -21.52 -13.96 25.69
N LEU A 65 -20.66 -13.37 26.53
CA LEU A 65 -21.09 -12.65 27.74
C LEU A 65 -21.95 -11.43 27.38
N GLN A 66 -21.60 -10.70 26.32
CA GLN A 66 -22.39 -9.58 25.80
C GLN A 66 -23.79 -10.01 25.34
N PHE A 67 -23.89 -11.12 24.59
CA PHE A 67 -25.20 -11.68 24.20
C PHE A 67 -26.03 -12.12 25.41
N ARG A 68 -25.38 -12.60 26.49
CA ARG A 68 -26.03 -13.03 27.73
C ARG A 68 -26.48 -11.86 28.60
N ALA A 69 -25.82 -10.71 28.52
CA ALA A 69 -26.21 -9.51 29.25
C ALA A 69 -27.63 -9.08 28.86
N LYS A 70 -28.47 -8.76 29.84
CA LYS A 70 -29.87 -8.34 29.61
C LYS A 70 -30.03 -6.82 29.44
N LYS A 71 -28.97 -6.06 29.72
CA LYS A 71 -28.92 -4.60 29.70
C LYS A 71 -27.51 -4.18 29.26
N TYR A 72 -27.35 -2.93 28.84
CA TYR A 72 -26.04 -2.35 28.59
C TYR A 72 -25.16 -2.38 29.86
N VAL A 73 -24.01 -3.03 29.76
CA VAL A 73 -22.95 -3.05 30.79
C VAL A 73 -21.71 -2.44 30.15
N PRO A 74 -21.29 -1.22 30.53
CA PRO A 74 -20.19 -0.51 29.87
C PRO A 74 -18.92 -1.35 29.74
N GLY A 75 -18.51 -2.05 30.81
CA GLY A 75 -17.30 -2.87 30.80
C GLY A 75 -17.33 -4.01 29.79
N ILE A 76 -18.43 -4.77 29.71
CA ILE A 76 -18.55 -5.90 28.77
C ILE A 76 -18.60 -5.39 27.34
N TYR A 77 -19.38 -4.33 27.08
CA TYR A 77 -19.53 -3.76 25.76
C TYR A 77 -18.20 -3.20 25.23
N TRP A 78 -17.53 -2.33 25.99
CA TRP A 78 -16.26 -1.73 25.54
C TRP A 78 -15.12 -2.76 25.47
N LEU A 79 -15.09 -3.75 26.35
CA LEU A 79 -14.17 -4.87 26.21
C LEU A 79 -14.42 -5.67 24.93
N THR A 80 -15.69 -5.90 24.57
CA THR A 80 -16.05 -6.53 23.29
C THR A 80 -15.55 -5.67 22.11
N VAL A 81 -15.69 -4.34 22.19
CA VAL A 81 -15.22 -3.40 21.15
C VAL A 81 -13.69 -3.39 21.02
N VAL A 82 -12.94 -3.53 22.12
CA VAL A 82 -11.48 -3.67 22.09
C VAL A 82 -11.08 -5.03 21.50
N LEU A 83 -11.71 -6.12 21.92
CA LEU A 83 -11.34 -7.44 21.42
C LEU A 83 -11.69 -7.64 19.94
N ILE A 84 -12.84 -7.10 19.49
CA ILE A 84 -13.19 -7.14 18.08
C ILE A 84 -12.31 -6.22 17.24
N SER A 85 -11.75 -5.16 17.83
CA SER A 85 -10.81 -4.30 17.12
C SER A 85 -9.49 -5.01 16.84
N VAL A 86 -8.92 -5.66 17.87
CA VAL A 86 -7.71 -6.47 17.74
C VAL A 86 -7.93 -7.64 16.79
N PHE A 87 -9.04 -8.38 16.98
CA PHE A 87 -9.34 -9.53 16.12
C PHE A 87 -9.58 -9.12 14.67
N GLY A 88 -10.26 -7.99 14.43
CA GLY A 88 -10.51 -7.47 13.09
C GLY A 88 -9.23 -7.11 12.33
N THR A 89 -8.27 -6.45 13.00
CA THR A 89 -6.91 -6.21 12.47
C THR A 89 -6.24 -7.53 12.08
N LEU A 90 -6.11 -8.44 13.04
CA LEU A 90 -5.43 -9.73 12.84
C LEU A 90 -6.04 -10.59 11.72
N VAL A 91 -7.35 -10.49 11.48
CA VAL A 91 -8.00 -11.18 10.35
C VAL A 91 -7.55 -10.58 9.01
N THR A 92 -7.45 -9.26 8.91
CA THR A 92 -6.94 -8.58 7.72
C THR A 92 -5.47 -8.93 7.49
N ASP A 93 -4.62 -8.77 8.50
CA ASP A 93 -3.17 -9.01 8.38
C ASP A 93 -2.88 -10.48 8.08
N ASN A 94 -3.66 -11.41 8.62
CA ASN A 94 -3.47 -12.83 8.31
C ASN A 94 -3.84 -13.15 6.86
N LEU A 95 -4.77 -12.40 6.26
CA LEU A 95 -5.07 -12.54 4.83
C LEU A 95 -3.97 -11.89 3.98
N THR A 96 -3.53 -10.69 4.34
CA THR A 96 -2.63 -9.89 3.49
C THR A 96 -1.17 -10.29 3.65
N ASP A 97 -0.70 -10.40 4.89
CA ASP A 97 0.70 -10.62 5.21
C ASP A 97 0.97 -12.11 5.43
N GLY A 98 0.02 -12.81 6.06
CA GLY A 98 0.12 -14.25 6.32
C GLY A 98 -0.10 -15.12 5.08
N ILE A 99 -1.13 -14.80 4.27
CA ILE A 99 -1.53 -15.60 3.09
C ILE A 99 -1.13 -14.91 1.77
N GLY A 100 -0.76 -13.63 1.79
CA GLY A 100 -0.33 -12.89 0.60
C GLY A 100 -1.47 -12.32 -0.25
N VAL A 101 -2.68 -12.19 0.30
CA VAL A 101 -3.84 -11.62 -0.44
C VAL A 101 -3.65 -10.10 -0.60
N PRO A 102 -3.67 -9.54 -1.82
CA PRO A 102 -3.54 -8.10 -2.01
C PRO A 102 -4.58 -7.28 -1.23
N LEU A 103 -4.15 -6.16 -0.62
CA LEU A 103 -5.03 -5.27 0.17
C LEU A 103 -6.21 -4.73 -0.64
N GLU A 104 -6.07 -4.53 -1.95
CA GLU A 104 -7.19 -4.15 -2.82
C GLU A 104 -8.30 -5.22 -2.84
N ILE A 105 -7.90 -6.49 -2.91
CA ILE A 105 -8.84 -7.62 -2.92
C ILE A 105 -9.50 -7.72 -1.54
N SER A 106 -8.72 -7.68 -0.46
CA SER A 106 -9.24 -7.71 0.92
C SER A 106 -10.23 -6.56 1.17
N THR A 107 -9.89 -5.35 0.73
CA THR A 107 -10.76 -4.17 0.80
C THR A 107 -12.07 -4.38 0.03
N GLY A 108 -12.00 -4.91 -1.19
CA GLY A 108 -13.18 -5.23 -2.00
C GLY A 108 -14.07 -6.27 -1.33
N VAL A 109 -13.50 -7.36 -0.84
CA VAL A 109 -14.23 -8.45 -0.16
C VAL A 109 -14.90 -7.96 1.11
N PHE A 110 -14.20 -7.26 2.00
CA PHE A 110 -14.80 -6.73 3.23
C PHE A 110 -15.87 -5.66 2.95
N SER A 111 -15.71 -4.86 1.89
CA SER A 111 -16.74 -3.92 1.45
C SER A 111 -18.03 -4.63 1.03
N VAL A 112 -17.91 -5.72 0.25
CA VAL A 112 -19.05 -6.54 -0.17
C VAL A 112 -19.71 -7.21 1.04
N LEU A 113 -18.93 -7.80 1.95
CA LEU A 113 -19.45 -8.45 3.16
C LEU A 113 -20.19 -7.46 4.07
N LEU A 114 -19.63 -6.26 4.24
CA LEU A 114 -20.28 -5.18 5.00
C LEU A 114 -21.59 -4.73 4.33
N ALA A 115 -21.59 -4.53 3.01
CA ALA A 115 -22.77 -4.14 2.26
C ALA A 115 -23.88 -5.21 2.34
N LEU A 116 -23.53 -6.49 2.19
CA LEU A 116 -24.45 -7.61 2.36
C LEU A 116 -25.02 -7.67 3.78
N THR A 117 -24.19 -7.42 4.79
CA THR A 117 -24.63 -7.38 6.20
C THR A 117 -25.67 -6.28 6.42
N PHE A 118 -25.42 -5.06 5.92
CA PHE A 118 -26.40 -3.97 5.97
C PHE A 118 -27.67 -4.29 5.18
N LEU A 119 -27.54 -4.89 4.00
CA LEU A 119 -28.67 -5.29 3.16
C LEU A 119 -29.56 -6.30 3.89
N PHE A 120 -28.98 -7.40 4.39
CA PHE A 120 -29.75 -8.43 5.09
C PHE A 120 -30.34 -7.92 6.41
N TRP A 121 -29.62 -7.05 7.13
CA TRP A 121 -30.15 -6.40 8.32
C TRP A 121 -31.36 -5.53 7.97
N TYR A 122 -31.26 -4.69 6.94
CA TYR A 122 -32.38 -3.86 6.49
C TYR A 122 -33.54 -4.69 5.94
N LEU A 123 -33.29 -5.77 5.19
CA LEU A 123 -34.34 -6.65 4.68
C LEU A 123 -35.09 -7.35 5.82
N SER A 124 -34.38 -7.78 6.87
CA SER A 124 -34.95 -8.48 8.02
C SER A 124 -35.67 -7.56 9.01
N GLU A 125 -35.08 -6.41 9.36
CA GLU A 125 -35.54 -5.57 10.49
C GLU A 125 -36.11 -4.22 10.03
N LYS A 126 -35.94 -3.86 8.75
CA LYS A 126 -36.39 -2.59 8.13
C LYS A 126 -35.88 -1.32 8.83
N THR A 127 -34.84 -1.47 9.64
CA THR A 127 -34.12 -0.39 10.33
C THR A 127 -32.67 -0.77 10.54
N LEU A 128 -31.78 0.21 10.42
CA LEU A 128 -30.35 0.11 10.74
C LEU A 128 -30.00 0.93 12.00
N SER A 129 -31.02 1.32 12.78
CA SER A 129 -30.84 2.18 13.94
C SER A 129 -30.28 1.43 15.14
N ILE A 130 -29.19 1.97 15.69
CA ILE A 130 -28.51 1.47 16.89
C ILE A 130 -29.29 1.69 18.19
N HIS A 131 -30.30 2.58 18.18
CA HIS A 131 -31.16 2.84 19.34
C HIS A 131 -32.21 1.74 19.55
N SER A 132 -32.17 0.67 18.76
CA SER A 132 -33.20 -0.35 18.70
C SER A 132 -32.64 -1.78 18.79
N ILE A 133 -31.47 -1.95 19.42
CA ILE A 133 -30.79 -3.24 19.55
C ILE A 133 -31.22 -3.91 20.85
N PHE A 134 -32.43 -4.46 20.83
CA PHE A 134 -33.05 -5.18 21.95
C PHE A 134 -33.36 -6.66 21.65
N THR A 135 -33.22 -7.11 20.39
CA THR A 135 -33.40 -8.52 20.01
C THR A 135 -32.04 -9.17 19.70
N ARG A 136 -31.93 -10.48 19.94
CA ARG A 136 -30.71 -11.25 19.58
C ARG A 136 -30.37 -11.13 18.09
N LYS A 137 -31.38 -11.11 17.21
CA LYS A 137 -31.19 -10.95 15.76
C LYS A 137 -30.52 -9.62 15.42
N ARG A 138 -31.00 -8.51 15.99
CA ARG A 138 -30.40 -7.18 15.79
C ARG A 138 -29.00 -7.09 16.38
N GLU A 139 -28.77 -7.73 17.51
CA GLU A 139 -27.45 -7.79 18.15
C GLU A 139 -26.44 -8.55 17.30
N VAL A 140 -26.84 -9.66 16.66
CA VAL A 140 -25.98 -10.38 15.69
C VAL A 140 -25.61 -9.50 14.50
N PHE A 141 -26.59 -8.85 13.86
CA PHE A 141 -26.30 -7.95 12.74
C PHE A 141 -25.39 -6.80 13.16
N TYR A 142 -25.62 -6.22 14.35
CA TYR A 142 -24.80 -5.16 14.88
C TYR A 142 -23.34 -5.57 15.06
N TRP A 143 -23.07 -6.68 15.74
CA TRP A 143 -21.70 -7.16 15.95
C TRP A 143 -21.03 -7.64 14.67
N LEU A 144 -21.79 -8.21 13.73
CA LEU A 144 -21.28 -8.61 12.42
C LEU A 144 -20.89 -7.38 11.58
N THR A 145 -21.73 -6.34 11.58
CA THR A 145 -21.41 -5.05 10.98
C THR A 145 -20.13 -4.51 11.59
N ILE A 146 -20.02 -4.48 12.92
CA ILE A 146 -18.82 -4.01 13.60
C ILE A 146 -17.58 -4.80 13.15
N LEU A 147 -17.63 -6.13 13.15
CA LEU A 147 -16.51 -6.97 12.74
C LEU A 147 -16.02 -6.61 11.33
N PHE A 148 -16.92 -6.54 10.36
CA PHE A 148 -16.55 -6.20 8.98
C PHE A 148 -16.11 -4.74 8.83
N THR A 149 -16.65 -3.80 9.62
CA THR A 149 -16.12 -2.42 9.62
C THR A 149 -14.70 -2.34 10.16
N PHE A 150 -14.34 -3.19 11.13
CA PHE A 150 -12.98 -3.24 11.66
C PHE A 150 -12.01 -3.82 10.63
N ALA A 151 -12.32 -4.99 10.07
CA ALA A 151 -11.48 -5.62 9.06
C ALA A 151 -11.32 -4.73 7.80
N LEU A 152 -12.44 -4.17 7.30
CA LEU A 152 -12.41 -3.22 6.18
C LEU A 152 -11.57 -1.98 6.49
N GLY A 153 -11.73 -1.43 7.69
CA GLY A 153 -11.06 -0.18 8.05
C GLY A 153 -9.55 -0.33 8.20
N THR A 154 -9.06 -1.50 8.65
CA THR A 154 -7.63 -1.85 8.60
C THR A 154 -7.17 -1.96 7.14
N ALA A 155 -7.84 -2.79 6.33
CA ALA A 155 -7.46 -2.99 4.92
C ALA A 155 -7.42 -1.67 4.11
N VAL A 156 -8.39 -0.76 4.32
CA VAL A 156 -8.41 0.56 3.69
C VAL A 156 -7.32 1.47 4.26
N GLY A 157 -7.06 1.41 5.57
CA GLY A 157 -6.00 2.17 6.22
C GLY A 157 -4.65 1.87 5.61
N ASP A 158 -4.29 0.59 5.52
CA ASP A 158 -2.99 0.12 5.03
C ASP A 158 -2.88 0.33 3.51
N LEU A 159 -3.98 0.11 2.78
CA LEU A 159 -4.05 0.40 1.35
C LEU A 159 -3.71 1.87 1.07
N TYR A 160 -4.28 2.82 1.82
CA TYR A 160 -4.03 4.24 1.57
C TYR A 160 -2.69 4.72 2.14
N SER A 161 -2.32 4.26 3.33
CA SER A 161 -1.11 4.72 4.01
C SER A 161 0.17 4.11 3.42
N GLU A 162 0.18 2.81 3.13
CA GLU A 162 1.36 2.07 2.69
C GLU A 162 1.36 1.83 1.17
N GLN A 163 0.29 1.24 0.64
CA GLN A 163 0.23 0.88 -0.79
C GLN A 163 0.02 2.09 -1.71
N LEU A 164 -0.74 3.10 -1.30
CA LEU A 164 -0.84 4.37 -2.04
C LEU A 164 0.18 5.40 -1.56
N GLY A 165 1.02 5.06 -0.58
CA GLY A 165 2.15 5.87 -0.14
C GLY A 165 1.77 7.25 0.38
N LEU A 166 0.53 7.45 0.85
CA LEU A 166 0.13 8.71 1.48
C LEU A 166 0.85 8.91 2.82
N GLY A 167 1.25 7.82 3.48
CA GLY A 167 1.77 7.81 4.83
C GLY A 167 0.67 7.91 5.88
N TYR A 168 0.99 7.47 7.10
CA TYR A 168 0.03 7.34 8.20
C TYR A 168 -0.62 8.68 8.59
N LEU A 169 0.19 9.74 8.74
CA LEU A 169 -0.31 11.07 9.16
C LEU A 169 -1.30 11.67 8.14
N ASN A 170 -0.95 11.64 6.85
CA ASN A 170 -1.80 12.23 5.81
C ASN A 170 -3.09 11.43 5.63
N THR A 171 -3.02 10.10 5.80
CA THR A 171 -4.21 9.23 5.78
C THR A 171 -5.13 9.58 6.94
N GLY A 172 -4.60 9.70 8.16
CA GLY A 172 -5.36 10.14 9.34
C GLY A 172 -6.02 11.51 9.16
N ILE A 173 -5.28 12.52 8.68
CA ILE A 173 -5.82 13.87 8.40
C ILE A 173 -6.95 13.79 7.36
N THR A 174 -6.76 13.04 6.28
CA THR A 174 -7.77 12.86 5.24
C THR A 174 -9.06 12.29 5.81
N VAL A 175 -8.96 11.25 6.64
CA VAL A 175 -10.12 10.63 7.29
C VAL A 175 -10.82 11.60 8.25
N ILE A 176 -10.07 12.40 9.01
CA ILE A 176 -10.65 13.45 9.89
C ILE A 176 -11.44 14.47 9.08
N ILE A 177 -10.90 14.93 7.94
CA ILE A 177 -11.58 15.88 7.06
C ILE A 177 -12.89 15.28 6.55
N ILE A 178 -12.90 14.01 6.11
CA ILE A 178 -14.11 13.34 5.66
C ILE A 178 -15.14 13.25 6.80
N ILE A 179 -14.73 12.86 8.01
CA ILE A 179 -15.62 12.82 9.18
C ILE A 179 -16.21 14.21 9.47
N ALA A 180 -15.42 15.27 9.38
CA ALA A 180 -15.89 16.64 9.55
C ALA A 180 -16.91 17.04 8.48
N CYS A 181 -16.69 16.67 7.22
CA CYS A 181 -17.66 16.86 6.14
C CYS A 181 -18.98 16.14 6.41
N ILE A 182 -18.93 14.90 6.91
CA ILE A 182 -20.14 14.15 7.29
C ILE A 182 -20.87 14.81 8.45
N PHE A 183 -20.15 15.36 9.44
CA PHE A 183 -20.75 16.12 10.53
C PHE A 183 -21.49 17.37 10.01
N VAL A 184 -20.89 18.11 9.07
CA VAL A 184 -21.55 19.26 8.42
C VAL A 184 -22.76 18.80 7.60
N ALA A 185 -22.65 17.72 6.83
CA ALA A 185 -23.77 17.16 6.06
C ALA A 185 -24.93 16.74 6.97
N TRP A 186 -24.65 16.18 8.14
CA TRP A 186 -25.65 15.88 9.17
C TRP A 186 -26.34 17.14 9.69
N LYS A 187 -25.60 18.23 9.93
CA LYS A 187 -26.21 19.55 10.25
C LYS A 187 -27.07 20.08 9.10
N MET A 188 -26.76 19.72 7.86
CA MET A 188 -27.51 20.07 6.65
C MET A 188 -28.65 19.09 6.30
N LYS A 189 -29.15 18.31 7.27
CA LYS A 189 -30.30 17.37 7.15
C LYS A 189 -29.99 16.02 6.49
N LEU A 190 -28.73 15.55 6.52
CA LEU A 190 -28.43 14.13 6.25
C LEU A 190 -29.07 13.24 7.32
N ASP A 191 -29.62 12.09 6.92
CA ASP A 191 -30.18 11.11 7.85
C ASP A 191 -29.18 10.73 8.97
N GLY A 192 -29.66 10.69 10.22
CA GLY A 192 -28.82 10.46 11.38
C GLY A 192 -28.24 9.05 11.47
N VAL A 193 -28.95 8.03 10.98
CA VAL A 193 -28.46 6.64 10.97
C VAL A 193 -27.39 6.48 9.89
N LEU A 194 -27.61 7.07 8.72
CA LEU A 194 -26.63 7.09 7.64
C LEU A 194 -25.34 7.81 8.06
N ALA A 195 -25.47 9.03 8.60
CA ALA A 195 -24.32 9.81 9.08
C ALA A 195 -23.53 9.06 10.17
N PHE A 196 -24.25 8.42 11.10
CA PHE A 196 -23.64 7.59 12.15
C PHE A 196 -22.79 6.47 11.56
N TRP A 197 -23.34 5.66 10.65
CA TRP A 197 -22.60 4.51 10.12
C TRP A 197 -21.40 4.93 9.28
N ILE A 198 -21.51 5.99 8.47
CA ILE A 198 -20.37 6.51 7.70
C ILE A 198 -19.26 6.97 8.66
N ALA A 199 -19.60 7.79 9.66
CA ALA A 199 -18.62 8.24 10.65
C ALA A 199 -18.03 7.05 11.43
N TYR A 200 -18.85 6.08 11.84
CA TYR A 200 -18.41 4.88 12.55
C TYR A 200 -17.40 4.06 11.74
N ILE A 201 -17.68 3.81 10.46
CA ILE A 201 -16.77 3.09 9.55
C ILE A 201 -15.43 3.83 9.47
N LEU A 202 -15.46 5.15 9.27
CA LEU A 202 -14.27 5.99 9.12
C LEU A 202 -13.41 6.11 10.39
N THR A 203 -13.99 5.91 11.59
CA THR A 203 -13.18 5.92 12.82
C THR A 203 -12.15 4.79 12.89
N ARG A 204 -12.33 3.71 12.11
CA ARG A 204 -11.34 2.63 12.08
C ARG A 204 -10.04 3.01 11.33
N PRO A 205 -10.07 3.38 10.04
CA PRO A 205 -8.85 3.76 9.32
C PRO A 205 -8.16 4.95 10.00
N LEU A 206 -8.92 5.85 10.65
CA LEU A 206 -8.38 6.90 11.51
C LEU A 206 -7.55 6.33 12.68
N GLY A 207 -8.13 5.38 13.41
CA GLY A 207 -7.48 4.77 14.57
C GLY A 207 -6.22 4.00 14.22
N ALA A 208 -6.26 3.22 13.12
CA ALA A 208 -5.11 2.50 12.57
C ALA A 208 -3.99 3.49 12.18
N SER A 209 -4.32 4.47 11.34
CA SER A 209 -3.37 5.53 10.92
C SER A 209 -2.72 6.26 12.09
N ILE A 210 -3.46 6.57 13.16
CA ILE A 210 -2.88 7.20 14.37
C ILE A 210 -2.00 6.20 15.12
N GLY A 211 -2.44 4.94 15.26
CA GLY A 211 -1.66 3.88 15.89
C GLY A 211 -0.31 3.70 15.23
N ASP A 212 -0.32 3.50 13.91
CA ASP A 212 0.88 3.26 13.11
C ASP A 212 1.77 4.49 13.07
N PHE A 213 1.18 5.68 12.94
CA PHE A 213 1.96 6.91 13.01
C PHE A 213 2.72 7.04 14.34
N LEU A 214 2.16 6.58 15.45
CA LEU A 214 2.82 6.65 16.75
C LEU A 214 3.81 5.49 16.98
N SER A 215 3.44 4.27 16.59
CA SER A 215 4.20 3.04 16.86
C SER A 215 5.36 2.84 15.88
N GLN A 216 5.13 3.04 14.59
CA GLN A 216 6.05 2.64 13.52
C GLN A 216 7.35 3.46 13.53
N PRO A 217 8.48 2.88 13.07
CA PRO A 217 9.75 3.59 12.97
C PRO A 217 9.69 4.83 12.08
N LYS A 218 10.57 5.80 12.33
CA LYS A 218 10.70 7.02 11.52
C LYS A 218 11.00 6.75 10.05
N VAL A 219 11.70 5.65 9.76
CA VAL A 219 12.00 5.21 8.39
C VAL A 219 10.75 4.81 7.60
N ASN A 220 9.69 4.38 8.29
CA ASN A 220 8.39 4.03 7.72
C ASN A 220 7.38 5.19 7.79
N GLY A 221 7.81 6.38 8.22
CA GLY A 221 6.94 7.56 8.34
C GLY A 221 6.18 7.68 9.68
N GLY A 222 6.52 6.87 10.68
CA GLY A 222 6.00 6.99 12.06
C GLY A 222 6.88 7.84 12.98
N LEU A 223 6.48 7.99 14.24
CA LEU A 223 7.22 8.73 15.27
C LEU A 223 8.27 7.89 15.99
N GLY A 224 8.14 6.56 15.94
CA GLY A 224 9.05 5.62 16.57
C GLY A 224 8.91 5.50 18.09
N LEU A 225 7.70 5.69 18.64
CA LEU A 225 7.46 5.42 20.07
C LEU A 225 7.49 3.93 20.40
N GLY A 226 7.35 3.07 19.38
CA GLY A 226 7.26 1.63 19.52
C GLY A 226 5.83 1.18 19.85
N THR A 227 5.52 -0.04 19.40
CA THR A 227 4.23 -0.73 19.60
C THR A 227 3.90 -0.91 21.08
N THR A 228 4.89 -1.28 21.92
CA THR A 228 4.70 -1.51 23.36
C THR A 228 4.25 -0.25 24.10
N VAL A 229 4.99 0.85 23.96
CA VAL A 229 4.72 2.09 24.70
C VAL A 229 3.38 2.68 24.24
N THR A 230 3.14 2.71 22.93
CA THR A 230 1.88 3.18 22.36
C THR A 230 0.70 2.33 22.86
N SER A 231 0.79 1.00 22.80
CA SER A 231 -0.25 0.11 23.31
C SER A 231 -0.61 0.36 24.77
N VAL A 232 0.40 0.48 25.64
CA VAL A 232 0.19 0.73 27.08
C VAL A 232 -0.50 2.06 27.32
N ILE A 233 -0.08 3.14 26.64
CA ILE A 233 -0.70 4.47 26.77
C ILE A 233 -2.18 4.41 26.42
N PHE A 234 -2.52 3.80 25.27
CA PHE A 234 -3.91 3.73 24.82
C PHE A 234 -4.75 2.74 25.62
N LEU A 235 -4.18 1.63 26.11
CA LEU A 235 -4.88 0.71 27.01
C LEU A 235 -5.23 1.38 28.35
N VAL A 236 -4.29 2.11 28.95
CA VAL A 236 -4.52 2.86 30.20
C VAL A 236 -5.56 3.96 29.98
N ALA A 237 -5.47 4.70 28.88
CA ALA A 237 -6.46 5.73 28.54
C ALA A 237 -7.87 5.14 28.34
N ASN A 238 -7.98 4.02 27.64
CA ASN A 238 -9.25 3.31 27.48
C ASN A 238 -9.80 2.84 28.83
N LEU A 239 -8.98 2.20 29.66
CA LEU A 239 -9.41 1.74 30.98
C LEU A 239 -9.90 2.91 31.84
N ALA A 240 -9.19 4.04 31.84
CA ALA A 240 -9.58 5.24 32.58
C ALA A 240 -10.95 5.77 32.15
N ILE A 241 -11.23 5.82 30.85
CA ILE A 241 -12.54 6.26 30.34
C ILE A 241 -13.63 5.23 30.64
N ILE A 242 -13.36 3.93 30.51
CA ILE A 242 -14.33 2.88 30.86
C ILE A 242 -14.71 2.97 32.34
N VAL A 243 -13.74 3.14 33.23
CA VAL A 243 -13.97 3.32 34.67
C VAL A 243 -14.76 4.61 34.92
N PHE A 244 -14.38 5.71 34.28
CA PHE A 244 -15.10 6.98 34.37
C PHE A 244 -16.57 6.84 33.93
N LEU A 245 -16.86 6.18 32.80
CA LEU A 245 -18.22 5.93 32.32
C LEU A 245 -18.98 4.99 33.26
N ALA A 246 -18.34 3.94 33.75
CA ALA A 246 -18.97 3.01 34.70
C ALA A 246 -19.37 3.69 36.03
N VAL A 247 -18.56 4.63 36.52
CA VAL A 247 -18.82 5.40 37.75
C VAL A 247 -19.87 6.49 37.50
N THR A 248 -19.68 7.30 36.47
CA THR A 248 -20.53 8.48 36.21
C THR A 248 -21.88 8.12 35.58
N LYS A 249 -21.96 6.97 34.88
CA LYS A 249 -23.15 6.50 34.14
C LYS A 249 -23.73 7.55 33.19
N ILE A 250 -22.92 8.50 32.73
CA ILE A 250 -23.34 9.59 31.83
C ILE A 250 -23.82 9.01 30.49
N ASP A 251 -23.25 7.88 30.07
CA ASP A 251 -23.62 7.10 28.88
C ASP A 251 -24.91 6.29 29.04
N ILE A 252 -25.45 6.20 30.26
CA ILE A 252 -26.74 5.56 30.59
C ILE A 252 -27.82 6.62 30.87
N ASN A 253 -27.41 7.75 31.44
CA ASN A 253 -28.30 8.79 31.99
C ASN A 253 -28.37 10.06 31.15
N ALA A 254 -27.86 10.06 29.91
CA ALA A 254 -27.94 11.23 29.04
C ALA A 254 -29.38 11.75 29.06
N LYS A 255 -29.54 12.91 29.69
CA LYS A 255 -30.82 13.55 29.96
C LYS A 255 -31.55 13.59 28.63
N SER A 256 -32.86 13.33 28.71
CA SER A 256 -33.85 13.80 27.75
C SER A 256 -33.76 15.34 27.63
N GLU A 257 -32.66 15.87 27.11
CA GLU A 257 -32.66 17.17 26.49
C GLU A 257 -33.51 17.01 25.25
N THR A 258 -34.70 17.57 25.37
CA THR A 258 -35.68 17.82 24.35
C THR A 258 -35.07 18.56 23.15
N GLY A 259 -34.25 17.87 22.36
CA GLY A 259 -34.27 18.03 20.93
C GLY A 259 -35.57 17.40 20.46
N LYS A 260 -36.56 18.20 20.08
CA LYS A 260 -37.70 17.74 19.30
C LYS A 260 -37.19 17.19 17.97
N THR A 261 -36.55 16.03 17.95
CA THR A 261 -36.63 15.16 16.78
C THR A 261 -37.95 14.42 16.93
N GLY A 262 -39.04 15.12 16.61
CA GLY A 262 -40.23 14.42 16.15
C GLY A 262 -39.81 13.42 15.07
N PRO A 263 -40.55 12.32 14.86
CA PRO A 263 -40.22 11.36 13.82
C PRO A 263 -39.99 12.17 12.55
N THR A 264 -38.75 12.22 12.06
CA THR A 264 -38.48 12.88 10.81
C THR A 264 -39.19 12.03 9.77
N ASN A 265 -40.43 12.43 9.49
CA ASN A 265 -41.17 12.13 8.27
C ASN A 265 -40.43 12.75 7.07
N GLY A 266 -39.10 12.61 7.01
CA GLY A 266 -38.41 12.56 5.75
C GLY A 266 -38.99 11.34 5.06
N SER A 267 -39.80 11.58 4.03
CA SER A 267 -40.34 10.52 3.17
C SER A 267 -39.29 9.43 3.02
N LYS A 268 -39.61 8.14 3.23
CA LYS A 268 -38.66 7.02 3.04
C LYS A 268 -37.88 7.15 1.72
N LYS A 269 -38.51 7.79 0.72
CA LYS A 269 -37.92 8.17 -0.56
C LYS A 269 -36.69 9.09 -0.41
N ASN A 270 -36.73 10.10 0.46
CA ASN A 270 -35.60 10.99 0.73
C ASN A 270 -34.42 10.26 1.40
N VAL A 271 -34.68 9.34 2.35
CA VAL A 271 -33.61 8.58 3.02
C VAL A 271 -32.95 7.61 2.04
N MET A 272 -33.75 6.94 1.19
CA MET A 272 -33.22 6.05 0.15
C MET A 272 -32.41 6.84 -0.88
N THR A 273 -32.89 8.01 -1.32
CA THR A 273 -32.14 8.89 -2.22
C THR A 273 -30.84 9.40 -1.57
N GLN A 274 -30.88 9.82 -0.29
CA GLN A 274 -29.68 10.22 0.45
C GLN A 274 -28.67 9.07 0.58
N THR A 275 -29.15 7.85 0.82
CA THR A 275 -28.30 6.66 0.94
C THR A 275 -27.64 6.32 -0.39
N ILE A 276 -28.40 6.31 -1.49
CA ILE A 276 -27.87 6.08 -2.83
C ILE A 276 -26.87 7.19 -3.20
N ALA A 277 -27.21 8.45 -2.94
CA ALA A 277 -26.32 9.58 -3.20
C ALA A 277 -25.02 9.46 -2.40
N ALA A 278 -25.09 9.15 -1.10
CA ALA A 278 -23.92 8.95 -0.26
C ALA A 278 -23.06 7.78 -0.76
N LEU A 279 -23.65 6.64 -1.12
CA LEU A 279 -22.94 5.50 -1.68
C LEU A 279 -22.27 5.83 -3.02
N CYS A 280 -22.97 6.52 -3.92
CA CYS A 280 -22.41 6.96 -5.20
C CYS A 280 -21.24 7.93 -5.00
N ILE A 281 -21.41 8.92 -4.11
CA ILE A 281 -20.34 9.87 -3.77
C ILE A 281 -19.15 9.13 -3.19
N PHE A 282 -19.38 8.20 -2.25
CA PHE A 282 -18.31 7.42 -1.63
C PHE A 282 -17.59 6.55 -2.66
N LEU A 283 -18.32 5.83 -3.53
CA LEU A 283 -17.74 5.06 -4.63
C LEU A 283 -16.92 5.93 -5.59
N ILE A 284 -17.45 7.09 -6.00
CA ILE A 284 -16.75 8.01 -6.90
C ILE A 284 -15.50 8.57 -6.24
N ILE A 285 -15.57 8.98 -4.97
CA ILE A 285 -14.41 9.54 -4.24
C ILE A 285 -13.38 8.45 -3.95
N SER A 286 -13.80 7.26 -3.53
CA SER A 286 -12.89 6.14 -3.24
C SER A 286 -12.23 5.60 -4.50
N ILE A 287 -13.00 5.28 -5.55
CA ILE A 287 -12.44 4.79 -6.82
C ILE A 287 -11.67 5.91 -7.51
N GLY A 288 -12.22 7.12 -7.59
CA GLY A 288 -11.56 8.27 -8.21
C GLY A 288 -10.27 8.65 -7.48
N GLY A 289 -10.27 8.63 -6.14
CA GLY A 289 -9.09 8.86 -5.31
C GLY A 289 -8.06 7.75 -5.45
N TYR A 290 -8.49 6.48 -5.47
CA TYR A 290 -7.62 5.32 -5.74
C TYR A 290 -7.00 5.41 -7.13
N VAL A 291 -7.79 5.63 -8.19
CA VAL A 291 -7.30 5.75 -9.57
C VAL A 291 -6.40 6.97 -9.72
N TRP A 292 -6.77 8.12 -9.16
CA TRP A 292 -5.93 9.32 -9.20
C TRP A 292 -4.60 9.09 -8.50
N ARG A 293 -4.58 8.46 -7.31
CA ARG A 293 -3.33 8.17 -6.63
C ARG A 293 -2.54 7.06 -7.29
N SER A 294 -3.17 5.98 -7.69
CA SER A 294 -2.54 4.90 -8.45
C SER A 294 -1.92 5.43 -9.74
N ASN A 295 -2.62 6.30 -10.48
CA ASN A 295 -2.09 6.96 -11.66
C ASN A 295 -1.02 8.01 -11.33
N ALA A 296 -1.11 8.75 -10.22
CA ALA A 296 -0.07 9.68 -9.81
C ALA A 296 1.21 8.94 -9.41
N ILE A 297 1.07 7.81 -8.72
CA ILE A 297 2.17 6.89 -8.40
C ILE A 297 2.72 6.32 -9.71
N ALA A 298 1.88 5.75 -10.58
CA ALA A 298 2.29 5.25 -11.88
C ALA A 298 2.95 6.34 -12.74
N SER A 299 2.49 7.60 -12.66
CA SER A 299 3.08 8.73 -13.40
C SER A 299 4.43 9.15 -12.80
N GLN A 300 4.59 9.07 -11.48
CA GLN A 300 5.90 9.20 -10.80
C GLN A 300 6.82 8.01 -11.15
N THR A 301 6.27 6.81 -11.34
CA THR A 301 6.98 5.59 -11.79
C THR A 301 7.27 5.59 -13.30
N VAL A 302 6.53 6.37 -14.10
CA VAL A 302 6.77 6.56 -15.55
C VAL A 302 7.77 7.70 -15.79
N THR A 303 7.96 8.62 -14.84
CA THR A 303 9.06 9.61 -14.85
C THR A 303 10.32 9.16 -14.10
N SER A 304 10.25 8.05 -13.35
CA SER A 304 11.42 7.37 -12.79
C SER A 304 11.23 5.87 -12.94
N GLN A 305 11.93 5.29 -13.92
CA GLN A 305 12.06 3.86 -14.08
C GLN A 305 12.48 3.27 -12.72
N ALA A 306 11.54 2.67 -11.98
CA ALA A 306 11.75 2.26 -10.60
C ALA A 306 12.80 1.15 -10.56
N SER A 307 14.03 1.53 -10.24
CA SER A 307 15.13 0.59 -10.02
C SER A 307 15.40 0.51 -8.52
N LEU A 308 15.86 -0.65 -8.06
CA LEU A 308 16.38 -0.84 -6.70
C LEU A 308 17.73 -0.12 -6.48
N GLY A 309 18.19 0.66 -7.48
CA GLY A 309 19.44 1.41 -7.45
C GLY A 309 19.54 2.33 -6.23
N GLY A 310 20.63 2.20 -5.49
CA GLY A 310 20.91 2.94 -4.25
C GLY A 310 20.17 2.42 -3.00
N GLN A 311 19.14 1.57 -3.15
CA GLN A 311 18.30 1.10 -2.04
C GLN A 311 18.82 -0.18 -1.38
N LEU A 312 19.77 -0.87 -2.00
CA LEU A 312 20.29 -2.16 -1.52
C LEU A 312 21.64 -2.05 -0.79
N THR A 313 22.13 -0.83 -0.58
CA THR A 313 23.45 -0.55 0.01
C THR A 313 23.61 -1.17 1.41
N GLY A 314 22.52 -1.21 2.20
CA GLY A 314 22.51 -1.87 3.51
C GLY A 314 22.75 -3.38 3.41
N PHE A 315 22.01 -4.07 2.53
CA PHE A 315 22.15 -5.52 2.30
C PHE A 315 23.52 -5.88 1.75
N ILE A 316 24.05 -5.07 0.82
CA ILE A 316 25.41 -5.25 0.29
C ILE A 316 26.45 -5.16 1.40
N LYS A 317 26.28 -4.24 2.35
CA LYS A 317 27.19 -4.13 3.48
C LYS A 317 27.15 -5.40 4.34
N ILE A 318 25.95 -5.87 4.71
CA ILE A 318 25.77 -7.07 5.53
C ILE A 318 26.39 -8.30 4.83
N GLU A 319 26.16 -8.50 3.54
CA GLU A 319 26.76 -9.63 2.81
C GLU A 319 28.30 -9.52 2.68
N ASN A 320 28.86 -8.31 2.58
CA ASN A 320 30.32 -8.12 2.60
C ASN A 320 30.92 -8.43 3.99
N ASP A 321 30.21 -8.05 5.06
CA ASP A 321 30.59 -8.38 6.43
C ASP A 321 30.54 -9.91 6.63
N MET A 322 29.47 -10.57 6.18
CA MET A 322 29.35 -12.04 6.15
C MET A 322 30.47 -12.71 5.34
N LEU A 323 30.83 -12.17 4.18
CA LEU A 323 31.92 -12.71 3.36
C LEU A 323 33.28 -12.61 4.09
N THR A 324 33.50 -11.52 4.83
CA THR A 324 34.69 -11.34 5.67
C THR A 324 34.72 -12.37 6.80
N GLU A 325 33.59 -12.61 7.46
CA GLU A 325 33.43 -13.60 8.54
C GLU A 325 33.65 -15.03 8.05
N VAL A 326 33.06 -15.40 6.89
CA VAL A 326 33.26 -16.71 6.26
C VAL A 326 34.73 -16.88 5.81
N ASN A 327 35.39 -15.83 5.34
CA ASN A 327 36.82 -15.88 5.02
C ASN A 327 37.70 -16.09 6.25
N ALA A 328 37.29 -15.58 7.41
CA ALA A 328 37.94 -15.79 8.70
C ALA A 328 37.55 -17.12 9.38
N ASN A 329 36.70 -17.95 8.75
CA ASN A 329 36.09 -19.14 9.35
C ASN A 329 35.30 -18.86 10.64
N ASN A 330 34.80 -17.63 10.82
CA ASN A 330 33.99 -17.25 11.98
C ASN A 330 32.50 -17.47 11.68
N PHE A 331 32.07 -18.72 11.68
CA PHE A 331 30.68 -19.08 11.34
C PHE A 331 29.65 -18.66 12.38
N SER A 332 30.06 -18.43 13.64
CA SER A 332 29.14 -17.94 14.67
C SER A 332 28.70 -16.51 14.37
N SER A 333 29.64 -15.63 14.00
CA SER A 333 29.31 -14.26 13.59
C SER A 333 28.57 -14.23 12.26
N ALA A 334 29.00 -15.06 11.28
CA ALA A 334 28.31 -15.18 9.99
C ALA A 334 26.84 -15.59 10.13
N LYS A 335 26.51 -16.42 11.12
CA LYS A 335 25.12 -16.81 11.40
C LYS A 335 24.31 -15.66 11.98
N THR A 336 24.88 -14.88 12.89
CA THR A 336 24.22 -13.67 13.42
C THR A 336 23.98 -12.64 12.31
N SER A 337 24.97 -12.43 11.44
CA SER A 337 24.84 -11.53 10.29
C SER A 337 23.81 -12.04 9.27
N ALA A 338 23.67 -13.36 9.10
CA ALA A 338 22.60 -13.96 8.30
C ALA A 338 21.21 -13.72 8.91
N ASP A 339 21.08 -13.77 10.24
CA ASP A 339 19.84 -13.46 10.95
C ASP A 339 19.45 -11.98 10.81
N ASP A 340 20.42 -11.08 10.82
CA ASP A 340 20.21 -9.65 10.55
C ASP A 340 19.82 -9.40 9.08
N LEU A 341 20.45 -10.11 8.13
CA LEU A 341 20.13 -10.03 6.71
C LEU A 341 18.67 -10.42 6.43
N GLU A 342 18.23 -11.57 6.94
CA GLU A 342 16.85 -12.06 6.76
C GLU A 342 15.84 -11.09 7.37
N HIS A 343 16.06 -10.68 8.62
CA HIS A 343 15.15 -9.75 9.29
C HIS A 343 15.01 -8.42 8.54
N GLN A 344 16.12 -7.83 8.08
CA GLN A 344 16.07 -6.58 7.32
C GLN A 344 15.48 -6.75 5.92
N TRP A 345 15.72 -7.89 5.27
CA TRP A 345 15.19 -8.20 3.94
C TRP A 345 13.67 -8.37 3.99
N ASP A 346 13.17 -9.17 4.92
CA ASP A 346 11.73 -9.41 5.14
C ASP A 346 11.00 -8.13 5.52
N THR A 347 11.57 -7.34 6.42
CA THR A 347 11.01 -6.02 6.81
C THR A 347 10.92 -5.06 5.63
N SER A 348 11.78 -5.23 4.61
CA SER A 348 11.82 -4.38 3.43
C SER A 348 11.06 -4.96 2.22
N GLU A 349 10.54 -6.19 2.31
CA GLU A 349 9.93 -6.92 1.20
C GLU A 349 8.84 -6.10 0.51
N ALA A 350 7.82 -5.68 1.26
CA ALA A 350 6.66 -4.99 0.72
C ALA A 350 7.05 -3.73 -0.06
N LYS A 351 8.12 -3.04 0.39
CA LYS A 351 8.65 -1.85 -0.25
C LYS A 351 9.45 -2.18 -1.51
N LEU A 352 10.42 -3.08 -1.43
CA LEU A 352 11.33 -3.40 -2.53
C LEU A 352 10.61 -4.13 -3.67
N ARG A 353 9.72 -5.08 -3.34
CA ARG A 353 8.92 -5.83 -4.31
C ARG A 353 7.97 -4.94 -5.12
N LYS A 354 7.51 -3.84 -4.52
CA LYS A 354 6.65 -2.85 -5.17
C LYS A 354 7.43 -1.90 -6.09
N ILE A 355 8.72 -1.67 -5.82
CA ILE A 355 9.60 -0.83 -6.64
C ILE A 355 10.01 -1.59 -7.89
N ASP A 356 10.54 -2.79 -7.75
CA ASP A 356 10.90 -3.67 -8.88
C ASP A 356 10.76 -5.13 -8.47
N GLY A 357 9.54 -5.66 -8.62
CA GLY A 357 9.23 -7.05 -8.25
C GLY A 357 10.05 -8.09 -9.01
N THR A 358 10.42 -7.81 -10.27
CA THR A 358 11.18 -8.75 -11.08
C THR A 358 12.64 -8.88 -10.65
N THR A 359 13.27 -7.76 -10.28
CA THR A 359 14.62 -7.77 -9.73
C THR A 359 14.61 -8.24 -8.29
N TRP A 360 13.58 -7.89 -7.52
CA TRP A 360 13.39 -8.37 -6.15
C TRP A 360 13.36 -9.90 -6.09
N THR A 361 12.52 -10.59 -6.89
CA THR A 361 12.46 -12.07 -6.88
C THR A 361 13.80 -12.74 -7.23
N LYS A 362 14.62 -12.09 -8.07
CA LYS A 362 15.97 -12.59 -8.39
C LYS A 362 16.92 -12.46 -7.21
N ILE A 363 16.89 -11.35 -6.49
CA ILE A 363 17.71 -11.11 -5.30
C ILE A 363 17.25 -12.02 -4.15
N ASP A 364 15.95 -12.15 -3.97
CA ASP A 364 15.32 -12.98 -2.95
C ASP A 364 15.81 -14.43 -3.04
N GLY A 365 15.76 -15.01 -4.25
CA GLY A 365 16.29 -16.35 -4.49
C GLY A 365 17.81 -16.49 -4.28
N THR A 366 18.62 -15.42 -4.37
CA THR A 366 20.05 -15.51 -4.03
C THR A 366 20.30 -15.40 -2.54
N ILE A 367 19.50 -14.60 -1.82
CA ILE A 367 19.55 -14.48 -0.36
C ILE A 367 19.16 -15.80 0.29
N ASP A 368 18.11 -16.48 -0.20
CA ASP A 368 17.73 -17.83 0.27
C ASP A 368 18.91 -18.81 0.24
N VAL A 369 19.71 -18.77 -0.84
CA VAL A 369 20.88 -19.63 -1.02
C VAL A 369 22.00 -19.24 -0.06
N VAL A 370 22.20 -17.94 0.22
CA VAL A 370 23.15 -17.44 1.23
C VAL A 370 22.75 -17.91 2.63
N LEU A 371 21.48 -17.75 3.01
CA LEU A 371 20.96 -18.16 4.32
C LEU A 371 21.08 -19.67 4.50
N ALA A 372 20.73 -20.46 3.47
CA ALA A 372 20.86 -21.91 3.50
C ALA A 372 22.33 -22.35 3.65
N ALA A 373 23.26 -21.71 2.95
CA ALA A 373 24.69 -22.05 3.02
C ALA A 373 25.33 -21.68 4.37
N THR A 374 24.97 -20.54 4.94
CA THR A 374 25.56 -20.01 6.18
C THR A 374 24.97 -20.61 7.46
N ARG A 375 23.68 -20.93 7.46
CA ARG A 375 22.98 -21.51 8.63
C ARG A 375 23.00 -23.03 8.70
N SER A 376 23.62 -23.70 7.72
CA SER A 376 23.82 -25.15 7.71
C SER A 376 24.37 -25.65 9.04
N ALA A 377 23.88 -26.81 9.51
CA ALA A 377 24.38 -27.47 10.72
C ALA A 377 25.90 -27.76 10.63
N ASN A 378 26.41 -27.96 9.42
CA ASN A 378 27.84 -28.05 9.10
C ASN A 378 28.18 -26.99 8.04
N PRO A 379 28.59 -25.77 8.45
CA PRO A 379 28.94 -24.70 7.52
C PRO A 379 30.17 -25.05 6.70
N ASP A 380 30.10 -24.80 5.39
CA ASP A 380 31.20 -25.02 4.45
C ASP A 380 31.65 -23.65 3.90
N ALA A 381 32.90 -23.26 4.20
CA ALA A 381 33.44 -21.98 3.78
C ALA A 381 33.46 -21.81 2.25
N SER A 382 33.65 -22.88 1.48
CA SER A 382 33.65 -22.82 0.02
C SER A 382 32.24 -22.55 -0.51
N LYS A 383 31.24 -23.28 0.00
CA LYS A 383 29.84 -23.09 -0.39
C LYS A 383 29.30 -21.72 0.03
N GLY A 384 29.62 -21.28 1.24
CA GLY A 384 29.26 -19.94 1.73
C GLY A 384 29.84 -18.82 0.87
N LYS A 385 31.11 -18.93 0.46
CA LYS A 385 31.75 -17.96 -0.46
C LYS A 385 31.09 -17.94 -1.82
N VAL A 386 30.74 -19.09 -2.39
CA VAL A 386 30.08 -19.15 -3.71
C VAL A 386 28.69 -18.49 -3.65
N ALA A 387 27.91 -18.80 -2.62
CA ALA A 387 26.60 -18.20 -2.41
C ALA A 387 26.68 -16.67 -2.24
N LEU A 388 27.56 -16.20 -1.35
CA LEU A 388 27.76 -14.77 -1.08
C LEU A 388 28.27 -14.00 -2.29
N ASN A 389 29.24 -14.53 -3.05
CA ASN A 389 29.72 -13.85 -4.25
C ASN A 389 28.65 -13.76 -5.35
N ASN A 390 27.81 -14.78 -5.48
CA ASN A 390 26.69 -14.76 -6.42
C ASN A 390 25.63 -13.71 -6.00
N SER A 391 25.21 -13.73 -4.74
CA SER A 391 24.22 -12.77 -4.20
C SER A 391 24.75 -11.34 -4.27
N LEU A 392 26.00 -11.09 -3.84
CA LEU A 392 26.66 -9.79 -3.98
C LEU A 392 26.74 -9.32 -5.43
N SER A 393 26.96 -10.21 -6.40
CA SER A 393 26.99 -9.82 -7.82
C SER A 393 25.61 -9.33 -8.30
N VAL A 394 24.54 -10.02 -7.92
CA VAL A 394 23.17 -9.67 -8.26
C VAL A 394 22.75 -8.38 -7.54
N LEU A 395 23.01 -8.28 -6.23
CA LEU A 395 22.75 -7.10 -5.42
C LEU A 395 23.50 -5.87 -5.95
N ASN A 396 24.80 -5.97 -6.22
CA ASN A 396 25.58 -4.84 -6.75
C ASN A 396 25.11 -4.43 -8.15
N THR A 397 24.68 -5.38 -8.98
CA THR A 397 24.14 -5.07 -10.30
C THR A 397 22.81 -4.32 -10.19
N ALA A 398 21.92 -4.76 -9.30
CA ALA A 398 20.64 -4.12 -9.02
C ALA A 398 20.78 -2.77 -8.27
N ASN A 399 21.80 -2.62 -7.43
CA ASN A 399 22.03 -1.44 -6.61
C ASN A 399 22.75 -0.31 -7.32
N LYS A 400 23.28 -0.55 -8.53
CA LYS A 400 23.78 0.53 -9.36
C LYS A 400 22.61 1.49 -9.61
N LEU A 401 22.71 2.71 -9.08
CA LEU A 401 21.92 3.84 -9.55
C LEU A 401 21.97 3.79 -11.07
N SER A 402 20.82 3.81 -11.73
CA SER A 402 20.73 3.77 -13.18
C SER A 402 21.58 4.90 -13.77
N ALA A 403 22.84 4.61 -14.12
CA ALA A 403 23.70 5.49 -14.89
C ALA A 403 23.26 5.55 -16.37
N ASN A 404 22.07 5.01 -16.69
CA ASN A 404 21.42 5.05 -17.98
C ASN A 404 19.89 5.09 -17.81
N ALA A 405 19.38 6.04 -17.02
CA ALA A 405 17.98 6.43 -17.15
C ALA A 405 17.80 7.18 -18.48
N SER A 406 17.11 6.53 -19.40
CA SER A 406 16.32 7.06 -20.52
C SER A 406 16.55 8.53 -20.85
N SER A 407 17.37 8.80 -21.87
CA SER A 407 17.27 10.06 -22.59
C SER A 407 15.85 10.10 -23.20
N THR A 408 15.03 11.08 -22.82
CA THR A 408 13.76 11.40 -23.50
C THR A 408 13.99 12.04 -24.88
N THR A 409 15.24 12.06 -25.31
CA THR A 409 15.76 12.63 -26.55
C THR A 409 16.81 11.68 -27.13
N LEU A 410 17.11 11.80 -28.42
CA LEU A 410 18.18 11.03 -29.08
C LEU A 410 19.59 11.55 -28.75
N VAL A 411 19.71 12.54 -27.86
CA VAL A 411 20.94 13.22 -27.49
C VAL A 411 21.97 12.23 -26.92
N GLY A 412 23.15 12.21 -27.54
CA GLY A 412 24.26 11.31 -27.24
C GLY A 412 24.10 9.89 -27.78
N GLN A 413 22.88 9.44 -28.13
CA GLN A 413 22.60 8.07 -28.58
C GLN A 413 22.99 7.84 -30.04
N LEU A 414 23.15 8.90 -30.83
CA LEU A 414 23.43 8.79 -32.28
C LEU A 414 24.92 8.98 -32.63
N THR A 415 25.77 9.22 -31.64
CA THR A 415 27.20 9.54 -31.81
C THR A 415 27.97 8.45 -32.56
N ALA A 416 27.62 7.18 -32.34
CA ALA A 416 28.22 6.05 -33.04
C ALA A 416 27.89 6.08 -34.55
N PHE A 417 26.62 6.30 -34.91
CA PHE A 417 26.19 6.42 -36.31
C PHE A 417 26.82 7.62 -37.02
N ALA A 418 26.88 8.78 -36.34
CA ALA A 418 27.58 9.95 -36.86
C ALA A 418 29.06 9.67 -37.12
N THR A 419 29.71 8.87 -36.28
CA THR A 419 31.12 8.49 -36.45
C THR A 419 31.31 7.57 -37.67
N ILE A 420 30.39 6.63 -37.88
CA ILE A 420 30.40 5.72 -39.04
C ILE A 420 30.16 6.52 -40.34
N GLU A 421 29.17 7.41 -40.37
CA GLU A 421 28.91 8.25 -41.55
C GLU A 421 30.05 9.24 -41.84
N ASN A 422 30.69 9.82 -40.82
CA ASN A 422 31.90 10.65 -41.02
C ASN A 422 33.07 9.84 -41.60
N THR A 423 33.23 8.59 -41.17
CA THR A 423 34.23 7.67 -41.73
C THR A 423 33.90 7.35 -43.18
N MET A 424 32.65 7.04 -43.48
CA MET A 424 32.16 6.78 -44.84
C MET A 424 32.34 7.99 -45.75
N LEU A 425 32.09 9.20 -45.24
CA LEU A 425 32.29 10.46 -45.97
C LEU A 425 33.78 10.67 -46.30
N LYS A 426 34.69 10.33 -45.39
CA LYS A 426 36.14 10.37 -45.64
C LYS A 426 36.51 9.42 -46.78
N ASP A 427 36.00 8.18 -46.74
CA ASP A 427 36.28 7.17 -47.76
C ASP A 427 35.71 7.56 -49.14
N VAL A 428 34.50 8.13 -49.19
CA VAL A 428 33.90 8.66 -50.42
C VAL A 428 34.72 9.81 -51.00
N ASN A 429 35.20 10.75 -50.17
CA ASN A 429 36.06 11.84 -50.64
C ASN A 429 37.42 11.32 -51.17
N SER A 430 37.92 10.21 -50.62
CA SER A 430 39.12 9.52 -51.09
C SER A 430 38.86 8.55 -52.25
N HIS A 431 37.66 8.54 -52.84
CA HIS A 431 37.25 7.63 -53.93
C HIS A 431 37.36 6.13 -53.57
N ASN A 432 37.40 5.79 -52.28
CA ASN A 432 37.54 4.43 -51.79
C ASN A 432 36.17 3.81 -51.46
N PHE A 433 35.40 3.48 -52.50
CA PHE A 433 34.07 2.91 -52.33
C PHE A 433 34.05 1.49 -51.78
N SER A 434 35.19 0.77 -51.81
CA SER A 434 35.28 -0.55 -51.17
C SER A 434 35.19 -0.44 -49.65
N LEU A 435 35.85 0.56 -49.05
CA LEU A 435 35.75 0.82 -47.62
C LEU A 435 34.43 1.50 -47.26
N ALA A 436 33.96 2.44 -48.09
CA ALA A 436 32.68 3.09 -47.86
C ALA A 436 31.50 2.10 -47.83
N LYS A 437 31.50 1.08 -48.71
CA LYS A 437 30.49 0.02 -48.70
C LYS A 437 30.56 -0.83 -47.42
N LYS A 438 31.76 -1.15 -46.93
CA LYS A 438 31.92 -1.87 -45.66
C LYS A 438 31.40 -1.06 -44.47
N SER A 439 31.66 0.24 -44.45
CA SER A 439 31.11 1.16 -43.45
C SER A 439 29.58 1.28 -43.57
N ALA A 440 29.02 1.18 -44.78
CA ALA A 440 27.57 1.14 -44.99
C ALA A 440 26.94 -0.15 -44.46
N ASP A 441 27.61 -1.29 -44.60
CA ASP A 441 27.19 -2.57 -44.00
C ASP A 441 27.21 -2.53 -42.47
N ASP A 442 28.24 -1.92 -41.89
CA ASP A 442 28.32 -1.71 -40.45
C ASP A 442 27.23 -0.74 -39.94
N LEU A 443 26.95 0.33 -40.69
CA LEU A 443 25.90 1.29 -40.38
C LEU A 443 24.52 0.63 -40.33
N GLU A 444 24.15 -0.14 -41.36
CA GLU A 444 22.86 -0.84 -41.45
C GLU A 444 22.69 -1.84 -40.30
N HIS A 445 23.69 -2.69 -40.07
CA HIS A 445 23.61 -3.69 -39.00
C HIS A 445 23.48 -3.05 -37.61
N GLN A 446 24.23 -1.98 -37.33
CA GLN A 446 24.12 -1.29 -36.04
C GLN A 446 22.81 -0.51 -35.91
N TRP A 447 22.29 0.06 -37.01
CA TRP A 447 21.04 0.80 -37.02
C TRP A 447 19.84 -0.13 -36.78
N ASP A 448 19.76 -1.25 -37.48
CA ASP A 448 18.72 -2.27 -37.31
C ASP A 448 18.73 -2.86 -35.89
N SER A 449 19.91 -3.16 -35.37
CA SER A 449 20.06 -3.64 -34.00
C SER A 449 19.61 -2.60 -32.96
N ALA A 450 19.65 -1.32 -33.30
CA ALA A 450 19.26 -0.23 -32.41
C ALA A 450 17.80 0.22 -32.61
N GLU A 451 17.12 -0.15 -33.70
CA GLU A 451 15.74 0.25 -34.02
C GLU A 451 14.79 0.07 -32.83
N PRO A 452 14.69 -1.11 -32.18
CA PRO A 452 13.68 -1.32 -31.14
C PRO A 452 13.85 -0.39 -29.94
N LYS A 453 15.06 0.14 -29.75
CA LYS A 453 15.42 1.09 -28.69
C LYS A 453 15.19 2.53 -29.14
N LEU A 454 15.75 2.94 -30.28
CA LEU A 454 15.70 4.34 -30.76
C LEU A 454 14.28 4.78 -31.12
N ARG A 455 13.50 3.90 -31.75
CA ARG A 455 12.11 4.16 -32.14
C ARG A 455 11.17 4.36 -30.95
N LYS A 456 11.50 3.73 -29.80
CA LYS A 456 10.78 3.92 -28.53
C LYS A 456 11.14 5.23 -27.82
N ILE A 457 12.34 5.78 -28.07
CA ILE A 457 12.83 7.03 -27.49
C ILE A 457 12.17 8.23 -28.19
N ASP A 458 12.28 8.32 -29.52
CA ASP A 458 11.62 9.34 -30.34
C ASP A 458 11.30 8.79 -31.73
N GLY A 459 10.09 8.25 -31.89
CA GLY A 459 9.65 7.64 -33.13
C GLY A 459 9.56 8.63 -34.31
N THR A 460 9.36 9.93 -34.04
CA THR A 460 9.22 10.95 -35.11
C THR A 460 10.58 11.31 -35.67
N SER A 461 11.57 11.56 -34.81
CA SER A 461 12.94 11.83 -35.24
C SER A 461 13.61 10.58 -35.79
N TRP A 462 13.35 9.40 -35.21
CA TRP A 462 13.81 8.12 -35.74
C TRP A 462 13.35 7.91 -37.19
N THR A 463 12.06 8.09 -37.50
CA THR A 463 11.53 7.90 -38.86
C THR A 463 12.20 8.84 -39.88
N LYS A 464 12.57 10.07 -39.47
CA LYS A 464 13.27 11.02 -40.33
C LYS A 464 14.71 10.61 -40.59
N ILE A 465 15.42 10.13 -39.56
CA ILE A 465 16.82 9.68 -39.68
C ILE A 465 16.89 8.37 -40.47
N ASP A 466 15.96 7.46 -40.23
CA ASP A 466 15.83 6.18 -40.94
C ASP A 466 15.74 6.41 -42.46
N GLY A 467 14.84 7.30 -42.88
CA GLY A 467 14.72 7.66 -44.30
C GLY A 467 15.96 8.34 -44.90
N THR A 468 16.82 9.01 -44.10
CA THR A 468 18.08 9.55 -44.62
C THR A 468 19.18 8.50 -44.71
N ILE A 469 19.20 7.55 -43.78
CA ILE A 469 20.12 6.41 -43.81
C ILE A 469 19.82 5.54 -45.04
N ASP A 470 18.56 5.28 -45.36
CA ASP A 470 18.16 4.56 -46.59
C ASP A 470 18.74 5.21 -47.86
N VAL A 471 18.69 6.55 -47.93
CA VAL A 471 19.23 7.31 -49.07
C VAL A 471 20.77 7.22 -49.11
N VAL A 472 21.44 7.23 -47.96
CA VAL A 472 22.89 7.02 -47.86
C VAL A 472 23.28 5.62 -48.33
N LEU A 473 22.61 4.59 -47.83
CA LEU A 473 22.86 3.19 -48.19
C LEU A 473 22.64 2.99 -49.69
N ALA A 474 21.55 3.52 -50.26
CA ALA A 474 21.26 3.43 -51.69
C ALA A 474 22.33 4.13 -52.56
N ALA A 475 22.81 5.31 -52.15
CA ALA A 475 23.82 6.06 -52.91
C ALA A 475 25.20 5.36 -52.89
N VAL A 476 25.64 4.91 -51.71
CA VAL A 476 26.98 4.34 -51.50
C VAL A 476 27.08 2.89 -51.98
N ARG A 477 26.00 2.10 -51.82
CA ARG A 477 25.98 0.69 -52.26
C ARG A 477 25.59 0.50 -53.72
N SER A 478 25.26 1.57 -54.45
CA SER A 478 25.00 1.52 -55.90
C SER A 478 26.04 0.69 -56.66
N SER A 479 25.59 0.01 -57.72
CA SER A 479 26.48 -0.72 -58.64
C SER A 479 27.48 0.21 -59.33
N SER A 480 27.13 1.49 -59.50
CA SER A 480 28.01 2.56 -59.94
C SER A 480 27.81 3.79 -59.03
N PRO A 481 28.49 3.83 -57.87
CA PRO A 481 28.30 4.90 -56.89
C PRO A 481 28.94 6.20 -57.38
N ASP A 482 28.19 7.30 -57.27
CA ASP A 482 28.63 8.64 -57.66
C ASP A 482 29.13 9.41 -56.44
N VAL A 483 30.30 10.04 -56.55
CA VAL A 483 30.95 10.76 -55.44
C VAL A 483 30.09 11.95 -54.98
N SER A 484 29.52 12.71 -55.92
CA SER A 484 28.72 13.89 -55.59
C SER A 484 27.42 13.50 -54.89
N LYS A 485 26.70 12.50 -55.41
CA LYS A 485 25.45 11.99 -54.83
C LYS A 485 25.67 11.38 -53.46
N SER A 486 26.71 10.56 -53.31
CA SER A 486 27.06 9.92 -52.03
C SER A 486 27.43 10.97 -50.98
N LYS A 487 28.21 11.99 -51.37
CA LYS A 487 28.59 13.10 -50.50
C LYS A 487 27.38 13.94 -50.07
N SER A 488 26.47 14.24 -50.99
CA SER A 488 25.24 14.98 -50.68
C SER A 488 24.33 14.20 -49.72
N ALA A 489 24.15 12.89 -49.95
CA ALA A 489 23.37 12.03 -49.07
C ALA A 489 23.96 11.97 -47.65
N LEU A 490 25.27 11.73 -47.53
CA LEU A 490 25.99 11.66 -46.26
C LEU A 490 25.97 12.99 -45.50
N THR A 491 26.15 14.12 -46.20
CA THR A 491 26.11 15.44 -45.56
C THR A 491 24.72 15.76 -45.00
N ASN A 492 23.67 15.38 -45.72
CA ASN A 492 22.29 15.56 -45.28
C ASN A 492 21.95 14.68 -44.07
N SER A 493 22.30 13.38 -44.12
CA SER A 493 22.10 12.45 -43.00
C SER A 493 22.86 12.90 -41.74
N LEU A 494 24.14 13.25 -41.88
CA LEU A 494 24.95 13.79 -40.79
C LEU A 494 24.36 15.07 -40.18
N SER A 495 23.80 15.97 -40.97
CA SER A 495 23.16 17.18 -40.43
C SER A 495 21.99 16.82 -39.52
N ILE A 496 21.11 15.93 -39.98
CA ILE A 496 19.90 15.53 -39.25
C ILE A 496 20.25 14.71 -38.01
N ILE A 497 21.23 13.80 -38.13
CA ILE A 497 21.76 13.03 -36.99
C ILE A 497 22.36 13.98 -35.95
N ASN A 498 23.22 14.92 -36.36
CA ASN A 498 23.87 15.83 -35.42
C ASN A 498 22.88 16.79 -34.75
N ASP A 499 21.84 17.22 -35.45
CA ASP A 499 20.80 18.07 -34.87
C ASP A 499 19.90 17.29 -33.90
N ALA A 500 19.64 16.01 -34.15
CA ALA A 500 18.95 15.13 -33.20
C ALA A 500 19.84 14.72 -31.99
N ASN A 501 21.16 14.90 -32.11
CA ASN A 501 22.15 14.54 -31.10
C ASN A 501 22.56 15.73 -30.20
N LYS A 502 22.04 16.94 -30.46
CA LYS A 502 22.16 18.15 -29.64
C LYS A 502 20.96 18.30 -28.73
#